data_AF-A0A231PSE5-F1
#
_entry.id   AF-A0A231PSE5-F1
#
_cell.length_a   1.000
_cell.length_b   1.000
_cell.length_c   1.000
_cell.angle_alpha   90.00
_cell.angle_beta   90.00
_cell.angle_gamma   90.00
#
_symmetry.space_group_name_H-M   'P 1'
#
loop_
_entity.id
_entity.type
_entity.pdbx_description
1 polymer ?
#
loop_
_entity_poly.entity_id
_entity_poly.type
_entity_poly.pdbx_seq_one_letter_code
_entity_poly.pdbx_strand_id
1 'polypeptide(L)'
;MPKKVDKFYDFLDTILNPSGKLKKAIGYTRKFRTRLEKIYEIGELPLSNNPVEQAIRPATLVRKNSLFATTVAGAKANAIGTA
;
A
#
# COMPACT_ATOMS: atom_id res chain seq x y z
N MET A 1 6.02 -14.68 23.64
CA MET A 1 6.27 -13.27 24.03
C MET A 1 5.24 -12.42 23.30
N PRO A 2 4.45 -11.57 23.99
CA PRO A 2 3.41 -10.78 23.33
C PRO A 2 4.03 -9.79 22.34
N LYS A 3 3.48 -9.72 21.12
CA LYS A 3 3.95 -8.81 20.08
C LYS A 3 3.52 -7.40 20.48
N LYS A 4 4.33 -6.38 20.18
CA LYS A 4 3.94 -4.98 20.46
C LYS A 4 2.64 -4.59 19.77
N VAL A 5 2.33 -5.22 18.63
CA VAL A 5 1.10 -4.97 17.88
C VAL A 5 -0.17 -5.48 18.58
N ASP A 6 -0.06 -6.43 19.51
CA ASP A 6 -1.21 -7.00 20.21
C ASP A 6 -1.93 -5.90 21.01
N LYS A 7 -1.17 -5.06 21.72
CA LYS A 7 -1.71 -3.89 22.45
C LYS A 7 -2.48 -2.92 21.56
N PHE A 8 -2.08 -2.80 20.29
CA PHE A 8 -2.79 -1.95 19.34
C PHE A 8 -4.12 -2.56 18.93
N TYR A 9 -4.17 -3.87 18.68
CA TYR A 9 -5.43 -4.56 18.40
C TYR A 9 -6.37 -4.54 19.60
N ASP A 10 -5.83 -4.74 20.81
CA ASP A 10 -6.60 -4.62 22.06
C ASP A 10 -7.21 -3.21 22.19
N PHE A 11 -6.44 -2.16 21.88
CA PHE A 11 -6.96 -0.80 21.82
C PHE A 11 -8.10 -0.64 20.79
N LEU A 12 -7.98 -1.23 19.60
CA LEU A 12 -9.06 -1.18 18.59
C LEU A 12 -10.34 -1.85 19.09
N ASP A 13 -10.25 -2.89 19.93
CA ASP A 13 -11.41 -3.55 20.55
C ASP A 13 -12.12 -2.66 21.59
N THR A 14 -11.45 -1.63 22.13
CA THR A 14 -12.09 -0.67 23.06
C THR A 14 -12.99 0.36 22.36
N ILE A 15 -12.87 0.51 21.04
CA ILE A 15 -13.63 1.50 20.27
C ILE A 15 -15.03 0.93 19.98
N LEU A 16 -16.00 1.33 20.80
CA LEU A 16 -17.40 0.96 20.64
C LEU A 16 -18.07 1.78 19.53
N ASN A 17 -18.81 1.12 18.65
CA ASN A 17 -19.61 1.73 17.57
C ASN A 17 -18.85 2.71 16.63
N PRO A 18 -17.71 2.32 16.04
CA PRO A 18 -17.03 3.16 15.07
C PRO A 18 -17.91 3.40 13.83
N SER A 19 -17.88 4.62 13.30
CA SER A 19 -18.67 5.04 12.14
C SER A 19 -17.80 5.63 11.02
N GLY A 20 -18.37 5.73 9.82
CA GLY A 20 -17.73 6.35 8.65
C GLY A 20 -16.34 5.80 8.30
N LYS A 21 -15.39 6.70 8.07
CA LYS A 21 -14.01 6.36 7.68
C LYS A 21 -13.29 5.56 8.77
N LEU A 22 -13.60 5.79 10.04
CA LEU A 22 -12.98 5.08 11.16
C LEU A 22 -13.38 3.60 11.14
N LYS A 23 -14.68 3.29 10.97
CA LYS A 23 -15.15 1.90 10.82
C LYS A 23 -14.43 1.17 9.69
N LYS A 24 -14.28 1.86 8.55
CA LYS A 24 -13.58 1.32 7.37
C LYS A 24 -12.10 1.06 7.68
N ALA A 25 -11.42 2.00 8.33
CA ALA A 25 -10.02 1.85 8.73
C ALA A 25 -9.83 0.67 9.70
N ILE A 26 -10.65 0.56 10.75
CA ILE A 26 -10.59 -0.56 11.70
C ILE A 26 -10.81 -1.89 10.98
N GLY A 27 -11.80 -1.96 10.09
CA GLY A 27 -12.06 -3.16 9.28
C GLY A 27 -10.87 -3.56 8.42
N TYR A 28 -10.21 -2.59 7.77
CA TYR A 28 -8.99 -2.84 7.00
C TYR A 28 -7.84 -3.35 7.87
N THR A 29 -7.60 -2.70 9.00
CA THR A 29 -6.52 -3.07 9.92
C THR A 29 -6.69 -4.50 10.41
N ARG A 30 -7.91 -4.91 10.80
CA ARG A 30 -8.20 -6.29 11.21
C ARG A 30 -8.01 -7.29 10.05
N LYS A 31 -8.51 -6.96 8.86
CA LYS A 31 -8.37 -7.81 7.66
C LYS A 31 -6.91 -8.11 7.33
N PHE A 32 -6.00 -7.16 7.56
CA PHE A 32 -4.59 -7.29 7.22
C PHE A 32 -3.67 -7.67 8.39
N ARG A 33 -4.24 -8.02 9.57
CA ARG A 33 -3.47 -8.40 10.76
C ARG A 33 -2.45 -9.51 10.47
N THR A 34 -2.90 -10.63 9.91
CA THR A 34 -2.02 -11.76 9.59
C THR A 34 -0.88 -11.36 8.65
N ARG A 35 -1.14 -10.48 7.67
CA ARG A 35 -0.10 -10.01 6.75
C ARG A 35 0.94 -9.17 7.47
N LEU A 36 0.51 -8.28 8.36
CA LEU A 36 1.40 -7.44 9.14
C LEU A 36 2.21 -8.26 10.14
N GLU A 37 1.61 -9.28 10.76
CA GLU A 37 2.31 -10.10 11.75
C GLU A 37 3.46 -10.94 11.19
N LYS A 38 3.49 -11.19 9.87
CA LYS A 38 4.63 -11.86 9.20
C LYS A 38 5.96 -11.12 9.37
N ILE A 39 5.96 -9.82 9.67
CA ILE A 39 7.18 -9.06 9.98
C ILE A 39 7.91 -9.62 11.20
N TYR A 40 7.18 -10.25 12.13
CA TYR A 40 7.76 -10.85 13.33
C TYR A 40 8.25 -12.28 13.08
N GLU A 41 7.83 -12.91 11.98
CA GLU A 41 8.24 -14.25 11.58
C GLU A 41 9.43 -14.21 10.62
N ILE A 42 9.47 -13.20 9.74
CA ILE A 42 10.46 -13.04 8.68
C ILE A 42 11.26 -11.75 8.96
N GLY A 43 12.45 -11.90 9.55
CA GLY A 43 13.31 -10.75 9.91
C GLY A 43 13.83 -9.93 8.73
N GLU A 44 13.83 -10.52 7.52
CA GLU A 44 14.24 -9.85 6.28
C GLU A 44 13.13 -8.96 5.69
N LEU A 45 11.90 -9.05 6.19
CA LEU A 45 10.79 -8.31 5.63
C LEU A 45 10.94 -6.81 5.97
N PRO A 46 11.03 -5.91 4.98
CA PRO A 46 11.20 -4.50 5.26
C PRO A 46 9.94 -3.92 5.91
N LEU A 47 10.13 -3.12 6.96
CA LEU A 47 9.03 -2.40 7.62
C LEU A 47 8.42 -1.30 6.73
N SER A 48 9.19 -0.79 5.78
CA SER A 48 8.77 0.23 4.83
C SER A 48 8.40 -0.40 3.49
N ASN A 49 7.28 0.05 2.93
CA ASN A 49 6.88 -0.26 1.56
C ASN A 49 7.53 0.68 0.51
N ASN A 50 8.38 1.64 0.91
CA ASN A 50 8.96 2.62 0.00
C ASN A 50 9.63 2.00 -1.25
N PRO A 51 10.41 0.91 -1.17
CA PRO A 51 10.97 0.27 -2.36
C PRO A 51 9.89 -0.22 -3.33
N VAL A 52 8.80 -0.77 -2.80
CA VAL A 52 7.66 -1.24 -3.61
C VAL A 52 6.92 -0.05 -4.22
N GLU A 53 6.72 1.03 -3.47
CA GLU A 53 6.11 2.26 -3.99
C GLU A 53 6.95 2.89 -5.12
N GLN A 54 8.28 2.92 -4.96
CA GLN A 54 9.19 3.39 -6.00
C GLN A 54 9.12 2.51 -7.25
N ALA A 55 9.00 1.19 -7.09
CA ALA A 55 8.87 0.27 -8.22
C ALA A 55 7.55 0.45 -9.00
N ILE A 56 6.43 0.76 -8.33
CA ILE A 56 5.12 0.96 -9.00
C ILE A 56 4.91 2.38 -9.54
N ARG A 57 5.65 3.37 -9.02
CA ARG A 57 5.53 4.79 -9.40
C ARG A 57 5.63 5.02 -10.91
N PRO A 58 6.63 4.49 -11.65
CA PRO A 58 6.76 4.71 -13.09
C PRO A 58 5.50 4.32 -13.87
N ALA A 59 4.91 3.16 -13.58
CA ALA A 59 3.71 2.69 -14.27
C ALA A 59 2.52 3.64 -14.07
N THR A 60 2.31 4.12 -12.85
CA THR A 60 1.23 5.08 -12.55
C THR A 60 1.45 6.44 -13.22
N LEU A 61 2.71 6.89 -13.30
CA LEU A 61 3.08 8.14 -13.96
C LEU A 61 2.90 8.05 -15.48
N VAL A 62 3.38 6.97 -16.10
CA VAL A 62 3.21 6.70 -17.54
C VAL A 62 1.74 6.68 -17.91
N ARG A 63 0.91 5.91 -17.20
CA ARG A 63 -0.55 5.87 -17.45
C ARG A 63 -1.19 7.25 -17.39
N LYS A 64 -0.81 8.09 -16.41
CA LYS A 64 -1.33 9.45 -16.28
C LYS A 64 -0.89 10.34 -17.45
N ASN A 65 0.36 10.23 -17.88
CA ASN A 65 0.92 11.04 -18.97
C ASN A 65 0.41 10.61 -20.35
N SER A 66 0.12 9.32 -20.54
CA SER A 66 -0.42 8.77 -21.79
C SER A 66 -1.88 9.15 -22.06
N LEU A 67 -2.65 9.55 -21.04
CA LEU A 67 -4.04 9.99 -21.22
C LEU A 67 -4.18 11.24 -22.12
N PHE A 68 -3.09 11.98 -22.33
CA PHE A 68 -3.05 13.18 -23.18
C PHE A 68 -2.09 13.04 -24.38
N ALA A 69 -1.57 11.84 -24.65
CA ALA A 69 -0.74 11.57 -25.80
C ALA A 69 -1.62 11.34 -27.04
N THR A 70 -2.08 12.41 -27.67
CA THR A 70 -3.03 12.36 -28.79
C THR A 70 -2.36 12.05 -30.15
N THR A 71 -1.03 11.98 -30.21
CA THR A 71 -0.29 11.77 -31.47
C THR A 71 0.49 10.46 -31.47
N VAL A 72 0.55 9.79 -32.63
CA VAL A 72 1.28 8.53 -32.83
C VAL A 72 2.77 8.68 -32.51
N ALA A 73 3.36 9.84 -32.79
CA ALA A 73 4.74 10.17 -32.42
C ALA A 73 4.93 10.28 -30.90
N GLY A 74 4.01 10.94 -30.19
CA GLY A 74 4.03 11.04 -28.72
C GLY A 74 3.80 9.69 -28.04
N ALA A 75 2.97 8.81 -28.61
CA ALA A 75 2.77 7.45 -28.12
C ALA A 75 4.04 6.59 -28.28
N LYS A 76 4.72 6.67 -29.44
CA LYS A 76 6.01 5.98 -29.66
C LYS A 76 7.11 6.48 -28.73
N ALA A 77 7.23 7.79 -28.52
CA ALA A 77 8.23 8.36 -27.60
C ALA A 77 7.99 7.93 -26.14
N ASN A 78 6.73 7.88 -25.69
CA ASN A 78 6.38 7.42 -24.34
C ASN A 78 6.54 5.91 -24.14
N ALA A 79 6.37 5.09 -25.19
CA ALA A 79 6.56 3.63 -25.12
C ALA A 79 8.04 3.21 -25.10
N ILE A 80 8.94 4.06 -25.60
CA ILE A 80 10.39 3.77 -25.70
C ILE A 80 11.16 4.25 -24.44
N GLY A 81 10.52 4.99 -23.52
CA GLY A 81 11.14 5.53 -22.30
C GLY A 81 11.52 4.51 -21.21
N THR A 82 11.67 3.22 -21.55
CA THR A 82 12.21 2.19 -20.67
C THR A 82 13.09 1.24 -21.47
N ALA A 83 14.37 1.61 -21.62
CA ALA A 83 15.48 0.70 -21.78
C ALA A 83 16.66 1.28 -20.98
#